data_AF-A0A3D9IG41-F1
#
_entry.id   AF-A0A3D9IG41-F1
#
_cell.length_a   1.000
_cell.length_b   1.000
_cell.length_c   1.000
_cell.angle_alpha   90.00
_cell.angle_beta   90.00
_cell.angle_gamma   90.00
#
_symmetry.space_group_name_H-M   'P 1'
#
loop_
_entity.id
_entity.type
_entity.pdbx_description
1 polymer ?
#
loop_
_entity_poly.entity_id
_entity_poly.type
_entity_poly.pdbx_seq_one_letter_code
_entity_poly.pdbx_strand_id
1 'polypeptide(L)'
;MKKTAASFLLVTALLGMLLTACSGKSNNNVESPSPTSTPTASESANPSPSSEPGQTQEPDEKAEESSTDKIVNQMLKKIEQPSLFDLTEETLKDYYDIDRELIEEFTIKTPAINLISNEIAVVKVKDAKNIDAIKKSMEQRAKDVQKMFEQYLPEPYKNAQNYKIAVEGDYVLFLISESADDLVKAFKEAAKG
;
A
#
# COMPACT_ATOMS: atom_id res chain seq x y z
N MET A 1 18.67 -37.69 -10.14
CA MET A 1 17.47 -38.52 -10.28
C MET A 1 17.38 -39.48 -9.10
N LYS A 2 16.55 -39.18 -8.11
CA LYS A 2 16.17 -40.12 -7.04
C LYS A 2 14.67 -39.92 -6.78
N LYS A 3 13.90 -40.97 -7.09
CA LYS A 3 12.45 -41.05 -7.00
C LYS A 3 12.08 -41.68 -5.67
N THR A 4 11.14 -41.10 -4.92
CA THR A 4 10.28 -41.76 -3.93
C THR A 4 9.05 -40.85 -3.77
N ALA A 5 7.94 -41.10 -4.48
CA ALA A 5 6.89 -42.08 -4.18
C ALA A 5 5.95 -41.61 -3.05
N ALA A 6 4.67 -41.60 -3.42
CA ALA A 6 3.54 -40.96 -2.77
C ALA A 6 3.11 -41.62 -1.45
N SER A 7 2.44 -40.84 -0.61
CA SER A 7 1.50 -41.36 0.37
C SER A 7 0.20 -40.56 0.27
N PHE A 8 -0.80 -41.20 -0.32
CA PHE A 8 -2.20 -40.80 -0.27
C PHE A 8 -2.74 -41.19 1.10
N LEU A 9 -3.36 -40.25 1.81
CA LEU A 9 -4.31 -40.59 2.86
C LEU A 9 -5.49 -39.61 2.80
N LEU A 10 -6.53 -40.12 2.15
CA LEU A 10 -7.83 -39.51 1.95
C LEU A 10 -8.70 -40.01 3.11
N VAL A 11 -9.12 -39.12 4.02
CA VAL A 11 -10.12 -39.42 5.04
C VAL A 11 -11.30 -38.49 4.82
N THR A 12 -12.35 -39.07 4.25
CA THR A 12 -13.70 -38.54 4.13
C THR A 12 -14.50 -38.88 5.37
N ALA A 13 -15.16 -37.89 5.98
CA ALA A 13 -16.31 -38.00 6.89
C ALA A 13 -16.59 -36.58 7.44
N LEU A 14 -17.80 -36.08 7.69
CA LEU A 14 -19.18 -36.44 7.37
C LEU A 14 -19.99 -35.20 7.81
N LEU A 15 -20.87 -34.75 6.92
CA LEU A 15 -22.21 -34.18 7.16
C LEU A 15 -22.63 -33.83 8.60
N GLY A 16 -23.01 -32.56 8.80
CA GLY A 16 -23.81 -32.09 9.94
C GLY A 16 -24.48 -30.75 9.65
N MET A 17 -25.71 -30.80 9.10
CA MET A 17 -26.67 -29.69 9.11
C MET A 17 -27.01 -29.31 10.55
N LEU A 18 -27.29 -28.02 10.81
CA LEU A 18 -28.46 -27.57 11.58
C LEU A 18 -28.67 -26.06 11.34
N LEU A 19 -29.86 -25.74 10.83
CA LEU A 19 -30.42 -24.40 10.71
C LEU A 19 -30.88 -23.96 12.10
N THR A 20 -30.44 -22.79 12.55
CA THR A 20 -31.10 -22.09 13.66
C THR A 20 -31.71 -20.80 13.12
N ALA A 21 -33.01 -20.89 12.89
CA ALA A 21 -33.89 -19.75 12.75
C ALA A 21 -34.08 -19.08 14.12
N CYS A 22 -34.07 -17.75 14.15
CA CYS A 22 -34.83 -16.97 15.12
C CYS A 22 -35.45 -15.79 14.39
N SER A 23 -36.74 -15.94 14.08
CA SER A 23 -37.67 -14.85 13.80
C SER A 23 -38.02 -14.12 15.10
N GLY A 24 -38.01 -12.79 15.06
CA GLY A 24 -38.66 -11.91 16.03
C GLY A 24 -39.53 -10.91 15.28
N LYS A 25 -40.85 -11.01 15.45
CA LYS A 25 -41.91 -10.17 14.87
C LYS A 25 -42.65 -9.47 16.02
N SER A 26 -43.26 -8.32 15.70
CA SER A 26 -44.34 -7.56 16.39
C SER A 26 -43.87 -6.28 17.11
N ASN A 27 -44.38 -5.06 16.85
CA ASN A 27 -45.67 -4.63 16.31
C ASN A 27 -45.66 -3.21 15.68
N ASN A 28 -46.46 -3.07 14.60
CA ASN A 28 -47.43 -2.00 14.23
C ASN A 28 -47.01 -0.51 14.19
N ASN A 29 -47.13 0.16 13.03
CA ASN A 29 -48.40 0.76 12.56
C ASN A 29 -48.32 1.24 11.10
N VAL A 30 -49.45 1.14 10.41
CA VAL A 30 -49.80 1.55 9.04
C VAL A 30 -50.16 3.06 9.08
N GLU A 31 -49.74 3.90 8.13
CA GLU A 31 -50.61 4.44 7.08
C GLU A 31 -49.81 5.17 5.98
N SER A 32 -50.25 4.97 4.74
CA SER A 32 -49.91 5.75 3.54
C SER A 32 -50.99 6.80 3.31
N PRO A 33 -50.70 7.91 2.60
CA PRO A 33 -51.22 7.96 1.24
C PRO A 33 -50.24 8.58 0.23
N SER A 34 -50.29 8.09 -1.02
CA SER A 34 -49.80 8.79 -2.22
C SER A 34 -50.95 9.66 -2.81
N PRO A 35 -50.64 10.69 -3.61
CA PRO A 35 -50.49 10.45 -5.05
C PRO A 35 -49.38 11.24 -5.77
N THR A 36 -48.90 10.59 -6.83
CA THR A 36 -48.16 11.02 -8.02
C THR A 36 -48.17 12.50 -8.40
N SER A 37 -46.98 13.02 -8.73
CA SER A 37 -46.74 14.02 -9.79
C SER A 37 -45.26 14.02 -10.19
N THR A 38 -44.97 13.69 -11.45
CA THR A 38 -43.72 14.03 -12.15
C THR A 38 -44.16 14.73 -13.43
N PRO A 39 -43.46 15.82 -13.85
CA PRO A 39 -42.42 15.62 -14.84
C PRO A 39 -41.15 16.46 -14.64
N THR A 40 -40.07 15.93 -15.23
CA THR A 40 -38.73 16.46 -15.50
C THR A 40 -38.61 17.95 -15.83
N ALA A 41 -37.61 18.62 -15.22
CA ALA A 41 -36.75 19.59 -15.89
C ALA A 41 -35.38 19.67 -15.18
N SER A 42 -34.34 19.78 -16.00
CA SER A 42 -32.91 19.73 -15.73
C SER A 42 -32.36 21.12 -15.38
N GLU A 43 -31.51 21.24 -14.35
CA GLU A 43 -30.36 22.15 -14.23
C GLU A 43 -29.65 21.83 -12.90
N SER A 44 -28.51 21.14 -12.88
CA SER A 44 -27.14 21.55 -13.25
C SER A 44 -26.51 22.53 -12.27
N ALA A 45 -25.35 22.09 -11.75
CA ALA A 45 -24.28 22.82 -11.07
C ALA A 45 -24.57 23.43 -9.68
N ASN A 46 -24.35 22.63 -8.64
CA ASN A 46 -23.87 23.17 -7.35
C ASN A 46 -22.33 23.11 -7.36
N PRO A 47 -21.60 24.22 -7.22
CA PRO A 47 -20.15 24.19 -7.20
C PRO A 47 -19.67 23.62 -5.86
N SER A 48 -19.03 22.45 -5.92
CA SER A 48 -18.13 21.96 -4.88
C SER A 48 -17.05 23.03 -4.66
N PRO A 49 -16.74 23.44 -3.40
CA PRO A 49 -15.58 24.27 -3.14
C PRO A 49 -14.32 23.44 -3.40
N SER A 50 -13.81 23.55 -4.62
CA SER A 50 -12.45 23.21 -5.01
C SER A 50 -11.52 24.12 -4.21
N SER A 51 -11.03 23.59 -3.09
CA SER A 51 -9.98 24.21 -2.29
C SER A 51 -8.68 23.52 -2.65
N GLU A 52 -8.05 23.92 -3.76
CA GLU A 52 -6.59 23.94 -3.93
C GLU A 52 -6.26 24.64 -5.26
N PRO A 53 -5.22 25.49 -5.33
CA PRO A 53 -3.83 25.13 -5.10
C PRO A 53 -3.31 25.81 -3.81
N GLY A 54 -2.78 25.13 -2.80
CA GLY A 54 -1.70 24.16 -2.93
C GLY A 54 -0.44 24.98 -3.10
N GLN A 55 0.08 25.48 -1.97
CA GLN A 55 1.35 26.17 -1.93
C GLN A 55 2.40 25.26 -2.55
N THR A 56 2.90 25.64 -3.71
CA THR A 56 4.22 25.26 -4.17
C THR A 56 5.18 25.65 -3.05
N GLN A 57 5.62 24.66 -2.27
CA GLN A 57 6.82 24.82 -1.47
C GLN A 57 7.97 24.99 -2.47
N GLU A 58 8.41 26.23 -2.57
CA GLU A 58 9.66 26.64 -3.17
C GLU A 58 10.76 25.78 -2.52
N PRO A 59 11.63 25.10 -3.30
CA PRO A 59 12.72 24.33 -2.72
C PRO A 59 13.65 25.24 -1.91
N ASP A 60 13.55 25.13 -0.59
CA ASP A 60 14.51 25.68 0.34
C ASP A 60 15.92 25.21 -0.06
N GLU A 61 16.77 26.20 -0.29
CA GLU A 61 18.23 26.22 -0.12
C GLU A 61 18.90 24.87 0.22
N LYS A 62 19.36 24.17 -0.82
CA LYS A 62 20.38 23.09 -0.84
C LYS A 62 20.63 22.37 0.50
N ALA A 63 19.61 21.69 1.02
CA ALA A 63 19.84 20.55 1.89
C ALA A 63 20.65 19.50 1.10
N GLU A 64 21.71 18.95 1.71
CA GLU A 64 22.42 17.85 1.07
C GLU A 64 21.47 16.66 0.93
N GLU A 65 21.28 16.21 -0.32
CA GLU A 65 20.45 15.05 -0.65
C GLU A 65 20.95 13.81 0.12
N SER A 66 20.04 13.17 0.87
CA SER A 66 20.34 11.98 1.66
C SER A 66 20.79 10.80 0.78
N SER A 67 21.41 9.78 1.36
CA SER A 67 21.79 8.59 0.60
C SER A 67 20.57 7.81 0.11
N THR A 68 19.50 7.76 0.90
CA THR A 68 18.24 7.14 0.48
C THR A 68 17.56 7.92 -0.64
N ASP A 69 17.62 9.26 -0.64
CA ASP A 69 17.09 10.09 -1.72
C ASP A 69 17.85 9.84 -3.02
N LYS A 70 19.18 9.82 -2.95
CA LYS A 70 20.04 9.50 -4.11
C LYS A 70 19.67 8.16 -4.72
N ILE A 71 19.49 7.13 -3.89
CA ILE A 71 19.11 5.79 -4.34
C ILE A 71 17.75 5.82 -5.04
N VAL A 72 16.72 6.38 -4.41
CA VAL A 72 15.38 6.44 -5.01
C VAL A 72 15.36 7.28 -6.29
N ASN A 73 16.08 8.41 -6.32
CA ASN A 73 16.19 9.23 -7.53
C ASN A 73 16.92 8.51 -8.66
N GLN A 74 17.93 7.69 -8.37
CA GLN A 74 18.58 6.85 -9.38
C GLN A 74 17.65 5.75 -9.91
N MET A 75 16.83 5.15 -9.05
CA MET A 75 15.80 4.19 -9.47
C MET A 75 14.79 4.83 -10.41
N LEU A 76 14.24 5.99 -10.04
CA LEU A 76 13.20 6.70 -10.79
C LEU A 76 13.70 7.33 -12.09
N LYS A 77 14.99 7.65 -12.20
CA LYS A 77 15.62 8.05 -13.48
C LYS A 77 15.66 6.92 -14.50
N LYS A 78 15.72 5.66 -14.04
CA LYS A 78 15.79 4.48 -14.91
C LYS A 78 14.40 3.93 -15.25
N ILE A 79 13.47 4.01 -14.30
CA ILE A 79 12.17 3.33 -14.38
C ILE A 79 11.10 4.32 -13.94
N GLU A 80 10.27 4.74 -14.88
CA GLU A 80 9.14 5.63 -14.62
C GLU A 80 8.14 4.96 -13.68
N GLN A 81 7.54 5.76 -12.80
CA GLN A 81 6.45 5.34 -11.92
C GLN A 81 5.29 6.33 -12.05
N PRO A 82 4.06 5.91 -11.68
CA PRO A 82 2.96 6.85 -11.50
C PRO A 82 3.31 7.97 -10.52
N SER A 83 2.47 9.00 -10.43
CA SER A 83 2.69 10.10 -9.48
C SER A 83 2.76 9.57 -8.04
N LEU A 84 3.86 9.90 -7.35
CA LEU A 84 4.13 9.55 -5.96
C LEU A 84 4.42 10.83 -5.15
N PHE A 85 4.11 10.80 -3.86
CA PHE A 85 4.47 11.83 -2.88
C PHE A 85 5.42 11.30 -1.82
N ASP A 86 6.31 12.18 -1.38
CA ASP A 86 7.19 11.90 -0.26
C ASP A 86 6.40 11.83 1.04
N LEU A 87 6.61 10.74 1.77
CA LEU A 87 6.12 10.56 3.12
C LEU A 87 7.04 11.32 4.08
N THR A 88 6.45 12.05 5.01
CA THR A 88 7.19 12.87 5.99
C THR A 88 7.58 12.08 7.23
N GLU A 89 8.59 12.54 7.96
CA GLU A 89 9.02 11.91 9.22
C GLU A 89 7.88 11.81 10.24
N GLU A 90 7.00 12.82 10.29
CA GLU A 90 5.83 12.87 11.17
C GLU A 90 4.87 11.70 10.96
N THR A 91 4.80 11.15 9.74
CA THR A 91 3.85 10.09 9.35
C THR A 91 4.49 8.71 9.21
N LEU A 92 5.81 8.61 9.42
CA LEU A 92 6.56 7.35 9.29
C LEU A 92 6.04 6.26 10.22
N LYS A 93 5.79 6.62 11.49
CA LYS A 93 5.31 5.67 12.50
C LYS A 93 3.93 5.15 12.17
N ASP A 94 3.04 6.01 11.68
CA ASP A 94 1.65 5.64 11.39
C ASP A 94 1.53 4.74 10.16
N TYR A 95 2.35 4.97 9.13
CA TYR A 95 2.28 4.19 7.89
C TYR A 95 3.05 2.87 7.98
N TYR A 96 4.23 2.89 8.59
CA TYR A 96 5.17 1.76 8.55
C TYR A 96 5.41 1.10 9.91
N ASP A 97 4.93 1.69 11.01
CA ASP A 97 5.27 1.27 12.37
C ASP A 97 6.80 1.28 12.64
N ILE A 98 7.57 2.03 11.85
CA ILE A 98 9.03 2.13 12.00
C ILE A 98 9.36 3.10 13.12
N ASP A 99 10.19 2.65 14.06
CA ASP A 99 10.79 3.50 15.08
C ASP A 99 11.99 4.25 14.50
N ARG A 100 11.96 5.58 14.61
CA ARG A 100 13.02 6.47 14.12
C ARG A 100 14.37 6.20 14.79
N GLU A 101 14.36 5.62 15.99
CA GLU A 101 15.59 5.23 16.69
C GLU A 101 16.40 4.16 15.96
N LEU A 102 15.75 3.32 15.14
CA LEU A 102 16.37 2.19 14.45
C LEU A 102 17.06 2.56 13.12
N ILE A 103 16.70 3.72 12.56
CA ILE A 103 17.05 4.11 11.19
C ILE A 103 17.88 5.38 11.16
N GLU A 104 18.81 5.47 10.22
CA GLU A 104 19.65 6.65 9.99
C GLU A 104 18.92 7.62 9.06
N GLU A 105 18.49 7.12 7.90
CA GLU A 105 17.84 7.86 6.82
C GLU A 105 16.68 7.05 6.25
N PHE A 106 15.70 7.73 5.65
CA PHE A 106 14.67 7.08 4.85
C PHE A 106 14.20 8.00 3.73
N THR A 107 13.77 7.38 2.63
CA THR A 107 13.02 8.04 1.57
C THR A 107 11.88 7.10 1.20
N ILE A 108 10.65 7.57 1.40
CA ILE A 108 9.44 6.79 1.15
C ILE A 108 8.53 7.60 0.24
N LYS A 109 8.15 7.02 -0.89
CA LYS A 109 7.29 7.59 -1.91
C LYS A 109 6.00 6.77 -1.99
N THR A 110 4.90 7.38 -1.56
CA THR A 110 3.54 6.79 -1.50
C THR A 110 2.70 7.23 -2.71
N PRO A 111 1.63 6.52 -3.09
CA PRO A 111 0.86 6.88 -4.27
C PRO A 111 0.14 8.22 -4.08
N ALA A 112 0.22 9.11 -5.07
CA ALA A 112 -0.45 10.41 -5.03
C ALA A 112 -1.98 10.32 -5.17
N ILE A 113 -2.48 9.17 -5.66
CA ILE A 113 -3.89 8.92 -5.89
C ILE A 113 -4.24 7.59 -5.20
N ASN A 114 -5.31 7.59 -4.41
CA ASN A 114 -5.79 6.42 -3.64
C ASN A 114 -6.40 5.29 -4.50
N LEU A 115 -6.12 5.27 -5.80
CA LEU A 115 -6.59 4.28 -6.78
C LEU A 115 -5.48 3.39 -7.32
N ILE A 116 -4.22 3.66 -6.95
CA ILE A 116 -3.05 2.85 -7.32
C ILE A 116 -2.32 2.40 -6.05
N SER A 117 -1.58 1.31 -6.14
CA SER A 117 -0.86 0.72 -5.01
C SER A 117 0.66 0.93 -5.07
N ASN A 118 1.18 1.62 -6.09
CA ASN A 118 2.62 1.82 -6.26
C ASN A 118 3.21 2.59 -5.07
N GLU A 119 4.29 2.04 -4.52
CA GLU A 119 4.95 2.59 -3.33
C GLU A 119 6.42 2.16 -3.34
N ILE A 120 7.33 3.08 -3.02
CA ILE A 120 8.77 2.82 -2.92
C ILE A 120 9.24 3.29 -1.55
N ALA A 121 9.88 2.44 -0.77
CA ALA A 121 10.50 2.81 0.49
C ALA A 121 11.93 2.31 0.54
N VAL A 122 12.88 3.21 0.74
CA VAL A 122 14.28 2.88 1.02
C VAL A 122 14.61 3.40 2.41
N VAL A 123 15.06 2.51 3.28
CA VAL A 123 15.45 2.82 4.66
C VAL A 123 16.89 2.42 4.87
N LYS A 124 17.72 3.31 5.40
CA LYS A 124 19.06 2.99 5.89
C LYS A 124 19.01 2.75 7.40
N VAL A 125 19.40 1.57 7.86
CA VAL A 125 19.44 1.28 9.31
C VAL A 125 20.67 1.89 9.98
N LYS A 126 20.57 2.23 11.27
CA LYS A 126 21.76 2.65 12.05
C LYS A 126 22.72 1.49 12.35
N ASP A 127 22.20 0.27 12.38
CA ASP A 127 22.92 -0.95 12.74
C ASP A 127 22.29 -2.11 11.96
N ALA A 128 23.12 -2.92 11.30
CA ALA A 128 22.69 -4.06 10.51
C ALA A 128 21.78 -5.04 11.28
N LYS A 129 21.86 -5.10 12.63
CA LYS A 129 20.95 -5.92 13.44
C LYS A 129 19.48 -5.46 13.35
N ASN A 130 19.22 -4.23 12.96
CA ASN A 130 17.88 -3.66 12.85
C ASN A 130 17.17 -4.06 11.54
N ILE A 131 17.88 -4.66 10.58
CA ILE A 131 17.33 -5.01 9.25
C ILE A 131 16.08 -5.87 9.36
N ASP A 132 16.07 -6.90 10.20
CA ASP A 132 14.92 -7.79 10.33
C ASP A 132 13.71 -7.11 10.97
N ALA A 133 13.92 -6.14 11.87
CA ALA A 133 12.84 -5.33 12.42
C ALA A 133 12.20 -4.46 11.32
N ILE A 134 13.02 -3.79 10.50
CA ILE A 134 12.53 -2.97 9.37
C ILE A 134 11.79 -3.82 8.33
N LYS A 135 12.31 -5.01 7.99
CA LYS A 135 11.62 -5.93 7.08
C LYS A 135 10.24 -6.33 7.60
N LYS A 136 10.12 -6.61 8.91
CA LYS A 136 8.83 -6.95 9.52
C LYS A 136 7.83 -5.79 9.45
N SER A 137 8.28 -4.57 9.69
CA SER A 137 7.47 -3.35 9.50
C SER A 137 6.99 -3.21 8.05
N MET A 138 7.87 -3.43 7.07
CA MET A 138 7.54 -3.39 5.65
C MET A 138 6.59 -4.51 5.20
N GLU A 139 6.74 -5.72 5.75
CA GLU A 139 5.80 -6.82 5.53
C GLU A 139 4.42 -6.51 6.10
N GLN A 140 4.35 -5.78 7.22
CA GLN A 140 3.08 -5.31 7.77
C GLN A 140 2.46 -4.25 6.87
N ARG A 141 3.23 -3.26 6.42
CA ARG A 141 2.79 -2.27 5.42
C ARG A 141 2.21 -2.94 4.17
N ALA A 142 2.87 -3.98 3.66
CA ALA A 142 2.39 -4.74 2.50
C ALA A 142 0.98 -5.32 2.73
N LYS A 143 0.74 -5.90 3.92
CA LYS A 143 -0.58 -6.44 4.30
C LYS A 143 -1.62 -5.34 4.41
N ASP A 144 -1.25 -4.19 4.97
CA ASP A 144 -2.16 -3.06 5.12
C ASP A 144 -2.56 -2.50 3.74
N VAL A 145 -1.61 -2.38 2.81
CA VAL A 145 -1.90 -1.98 1.42
C VAL A 145 -2.78 -2.99 0.70
N GLN A 146 -2.52 -4.28 0.86
CA GLN A 146 -3.39 -5.33 0.29
C GLN A 146 -4.82 -5.23 0.83
N LYS A 147 -4.98 -5.02 2.14
CA LYS A 147 -6.28 -4.88 2.78
C LYS A 147 -7.06 -3.63 2.31
N MET A 148 -6.36 -2.56 1.92
CA MET A 148 -7.02 -1.37 1.36
C MET A 148 -7.75 -1.67 0.03
N PHE A 149 -7.24 -2.61 -0.77
CA PHE A 149 -7.76 -2.87 -2.11
C PHE A 149 -8.57 -4.17 -2.25
N GLU A 150 -8.43 -5.13 -1.33
CA GLU A 150 -8.96 -6.50 -1.47
C GLU A 150 -10.47 -6.59 -1.80
N GLN A 151 -11.29 -5.65 -1.32
CA GLN A 151 -12.75 -5.66 -1.53
C GLN A 151 -13.21 -4.75 -2.69
N TYR A 152 -12.34 -3.90 -3.24
CA TYR A 152 -12.75 -2.76 -4.07
C TYR A 152 -12.09 -2.72 -5.44
N LEU A 153 -10.77 -2.93 -5.53
CA LEU A 153 -10.00 -2.73 -6.76
C LEU A 153 -9.07 -3.92 -7.02
N PRO A 154 -9.50 -4.89 -7.87
CA PRO A 154 -8.75 -6.13 -8.10
C PRO A 154 -7.33 -5.94 -8.65
N GLU A 155 -7.12 -4.94 -9.51
CA GLU A 155 -5.83 -4.68 -10.15
C GLU A 155 -4.80 -4.07 -9.17
N PRO A 156 -5.10 -2.96 -8.46
CA PRO A 156 -4.25 -2.48 -7.36
C PRO A 156 -3.97 -3.55 -6.29
N TYR A 157 -4.97 -4.39 -5.96
CA TYR A 157 -4.79 -5.51 -5.03
C TYR A 157 -3.76 -6.53 -5.54
N LYS A 158 -3.89 -6.97 -6.80
CA LYS A 158 -2.94 -7.89 -7.43
C LYS A 158 -1.52 -7.30 -7.46
N ASN A 159 -1.40 -6.01 -7.76
CA ASN A 159 -0.10 -5.33 -7.72
C ASN A 159 0.47 -5.28 -6.30
N ALA A 160 -0.34 -4.98 -5.27
CA ALA A 160 0.08 -4.97 -3.87
C ALA A 160 0.53 -6.35 -3.35
N GLN A 161 0.00 -7.45 -3.90
CA GLN A 161 0.46 -8.81 -3.61
C GLN A 161 1.85 -9.11 -4.20
N ASN A 162 2.26 -8.38 -5.24
CA ASN A 162 3.57 -8.52 -5.88
C ASN A 162 4.66 -7.67 -5.20
N TYR A 163 4.46 -7.29 -3.93
CA TYR A 163 5.45 -6.50 -3.22
C TYR A 163 6.81 -7.21 -3.15
N LYS A 164 7.89 -6.43 -3.12
CA LYS A 164 9.26 -6.92 -2.95
C LYS A 164 9.88 -6.26 -1.74
N ILE A 165 10.69 -7.05 -1.03
CA ILE A 165 11.60 -6.55 -0.02
C ILE A 165 13.00 -7.02 -0.40
N ALA A 166 13.96 -6.11 -0.42
CA ALA A 166 15.35 -6.40 -0.74
C ALA A 166 16.28 -5.70 0.24
N VAL A 167 17.49 -6.26 0.42
CA VAL A 167 18.53 -5.70 1.28
C VAL A 167 19.81 -5.59 0.48
N GLU A 168 20.53 -4.47 0.64
CA GLU A 168 21.87 -4.25 0.09
C GLU A 168 22.65 -3.41 1.11
N GLY A 169 23.67 -3.98 1.73
CA GLY A 169 24.36 -3.34 2.87
C GLY A 169 23.40 -3.02 4.02
N ASP A 170 23.43 -1.79 4.50
CA ASP A 170 22.55 -1.26 5.55
C ASP A 170 21.21 -0.72 5.01
N TYR A 171 20.94 -0.89 3.72
CA TYR A 171 19.71 -0.43 3.09
C TYR A 171 18.68 -1.55 2.97
N VAL A 172 17.43 -1.24 3.31
CA VAL A 172 16.27 -2.09 3.10
C VAL A 172 15.31 -1.39 2.16
N LEU A 173 14.96 -2.06 1.07
CA LEU A 173 13.95 -1.66 0.10
C LEU A 173 12.63 -2.36 0.42
N PHE A 174 11.53 -1.62 0.40
CA PHE A 174 10.18 -2.12 0.16
C PHE A 174 9.62 -1.50 -1.12
N LEU A 175 8.88 -2.29 -1.89
CA LEU A 175 8.43 -1.88 -3.19
C LEU A 175 7.11 -2.56 -3.57
N ILE A 176 6.14 -1.78 -4.02
CA ILE A 176 4.99 -2.24 -4.80
C ILE A 176 5.05 -1.55 -6.16
N SER A 177 5.11 -2.32 -7.23
CA SER A 177 5.14 -1.81 -8.61
C SER A 177 4.93 -2.95 -9.60
N GLU A 178 4.37 -2.64 -10.76
CA GLU A 178 4.34 -3.57 -11.89
C GLU A 178 5.76 -3.87 -12.41
N SER A 179 6.68 -2.91 -12.26
CA SER A 179 8.10 -3.01 -12.64
C SER A 179 9.00 -3.44 -11.48
N ALA A 180 8.46 -4.18 -10.50
CA ALA A 180 9.14 -4.41 -9.23
C ALA A 180 10.53 -5.07 -9.37
N ASP A 181 10.68 -6.06 -10.25
CA ASP A 181 11.95 -6.76 -10.41
C ASP A 181 13.06 -5.88 -11.01
N ASP A 182 12.71 -4.95 -11.90
CA ASP A 182 13.69 -4.02 -12.48
C ASP A 182 14.07 -2.92 -11.50
N LEU A 183 13.12 -2.44 -10.70
CA LEU A 183 13.38 -1.49 -9.62
C LEU A 183 14.24 -2.11 -8.51
N VAL A 184 14.07 -3.40 -8.19
CA VAL A 184 14.97 -4.11 -7.27
C VAL A 184 16.41 -4.18 -7.82
N LYS A 185 16.59 -4.38 -9.13
CA LYS A 185 17.94 -4.33 -9.75
C LYS A 185 18.52 -2.93 -9.66
N ALA A 186 17.72 -1.90 -10.01
CA ALA A 186 18.14 -0.51 -9.95
C ALA A 186 18.54 -0.10 -8.51
N PHE A 187 17.77 -0.54 -7.51
CA PHE A 187 18.10 -0.35 -6.09
C PHE A 187 19.47 -0.94 -5.73
N LYS A 188 19.71 -2.21 -6.08
CA LYS A 188 20.98 -2.89 -5.76
C LYS A 188 22.17 -2.27 -6.47
N GLU A 189 21.99 -1.72 -7.66
CA GLU A 189 23.03 -0.97 -8.36
C GLU A 189 23.30 0.36 -7.67
N ALA A 190 22.24 1.09 -7.31
CA ALA A 190 22.32 2.41 -6.69
C ALA A 190 22.91 2.37 -5.27
N ALA A 191 22.57 1.36 -4.47
CA ALA A 191 23.05 1.22 -3.09
C ALA A 191 24.52 0.77 -2.97
N LYS A 192 25.18 0.41 -4.09
CA LYS A 192 26.60 0.03 -4.13
C LYS A 192 27.54 1.17 -4.52
N GLY A 193 27.01 2.24 -5.11
CA GLY A 193 27.75 3.37 -5.65
C GLY A 193 27.83 4.53 -4.69
#